data_AF-A0A7S0W2S3-F1
#
_entry.id   AF-A0A7S0W2S3-F1
#
_cell.length_a   1.000
_cell.length_b   1.000
_cell.length_c   1.000
_cell.angle_alpha   90.00
_cell.angle_beta   90.00
_cell.angle_gamma   90.00
#
_symmetry.space_group_name_H-M   'P 1'
#
loop_
_entity.id
_entity.type
_entity.pdbx_description
1 polymer ?
#
loop_
_entity_poly.entity_id
_entity_poly.type
_entity_poly.pdbx_seq_one_letter_code
_entity_poly.pdbx_strand_id
1 'polypeptide(L)'
;SKMSRIIICNKVYISEDQVNYIHIKNKKNLNITYLMVKNLVLYLMLAFSSKKKEKIIVIILTFQIKTIIVGCFPKLKFLKNLKKKQKIKESLVKLGAFFDDQNTFFLEIESSS
;
A
#
# COMPACT_ATOMS: atom_id res chain seq x y z
N SER A 1 12.38 -9.58 -2.10
CA SER A 1 12.39 -9.87 -0.65
C SER A 1 11.75 -11.24 -0.38
N LYS A 2 12.12 -11.94 0.70
CA LYS A 2 11.45 -13.19 1.14
C LYS A 2 9.96 -12.96 1.41
N MET A 3 9.60 -11.85 2.06
CA MET A 3 8.21 -11.49 2.36
C MET A 3 7.39 -11.20 1.11
N SER A 4 7.96 -10.49 0.13
CA SER A 4 7.26 -10.22 -1.13
C SER A 4 6.96 -11.52 -1.91
N ARG A 5 7.87 -12.50 -1.87
CA ARG A 5 7.63 -13.83 -2.45
C ARG A 5 6.49 -14.56 -1.74
N ILE A 6 6.48 -14.58 -0.40
CA ILE A 6 5.39 -15.18 0.38
C ILE A 6 4.05 -14.55 -0.02
N ILE A 7 3.96 -13.22 -0.05
CA ILE A 7 2.74 -12.51 -0.42
C ILE A 7 2.26 -12.90 -1.82
N ILE A 8 3.15 -12.89 -2.81
CA ILE A 8 2.78 -13.14 -4.21
C ILE A 8 2.47 -14.62 -4.47
N CYS A 9 3.36 -15.52 -4.04
CA CYS A 9 3.26 -16.95 -4.33
C CYS A 9 2.10 -17.58 -3.56
N ASN A 10 1.90 -17.20 -2.29
CA ASN A 10 0.83 -17.74 -1.46
C ASN A 10 -0.47 -16.93 -1.58
N LYS A 11 -0.54 -15.96 -2.52
CA LYS A 11 -1.71 -15.12 -2.76
C LYS A 11 -2.26 -14.45 -1.49
N VAL A 12 -1.36 -13.96 -0.62
CA VAL A 12 -1.71 -13.24 0.62
C VAL A 12 -2.03 -11.78 0.29
N TYR A 13 -3.01 -11.57 -0.58
CA TYR A 13 -3.49 -10.26 -1.00
C TYR A 13 -4.89 -10.40 -1.59
N ILE A 14 -5.67 -9.33 -1.52
CA ILE A 14 -6.96 -9.24 -2.21
C ILE A 14 -6.78 -8.29 -3.41
N SER A 15 -7.27 -8.72 -4.58
CA SER A 15 -7.11 -8.01 -5.84
C SER A 15 -8.45 -7.50 -6.33
N GLU A 16 -8.66 -6.19 -6.22
CA GLU A 16 -9.80 -5.49 -6.79
C GLU A 16 -9.41 -4.84 -8.11
N ASP A 17 -10.37 -4.24 -8.80
CA ASP A 17 -10.18 -3.75 -10.16
C ASP A 17 -9.00 -2.76 -10.31
N GLN A 18 -8.74 -1.92 -9.28
CA GLN A 18 -7.70 -0.89 -9.28
C GLN A 18 -6.71 -0.96 -8.12
N VAL A 19 -6.96 -1.82 -7.13
CA VAL A 19 -6.15 -1.92 -5.91
C VAL A 19 -5.79 -3.37 -5.65
N ASN A 20 -4.57 -3.63 -5.20
CA ASN A 20 -4.24 -4.84 -4.48
C ASN A 20 -3.98 -4.43 -3.04
N TYR A 21 -4.71 -4.99 -2.08
CA TYR A 21 -4.49 -4.70 -0.67
C TYR A 21 -4.02 -5.94 0.08
N ILE A 22 -3.09 -5.72 1.01
CA ILE A 22 -2.46 -6.74 1.84
C ILE A 22 -2.73 -6.36 3.29
N HIS A 23 -3.31 -7.27 4.08
CA HIS A 23 -3.47 -7.06 5.51
C HIS A 23 -2.40 -7.83 6.29
N ILE A 24 -1.63 -7.11 7.11
CA ILE A 24 -0.60 -7.68 7.98
C ILE A 24 -0.99 -7.34 9.42
N LYS A 25 -1.19 -8.38 10.25
CA LYS A 25 -1.42 -8.20 11.69
C LYS A 25 -0.10 -8.36 12.44
N ASN A 26 0.39 -7.29 13.06
CA ASN A 26 1.62 -7.32 13.85
C ASN A 26 1.35 -7.73 15.30
N LYS A 27 0.78 -8.93 15.52
CA LYS A 27 0.38 -9.40 16.86
C LYS A 27 1.53 -9.53 17.86
N LYS A 28 2.76 -9.69 17.37
CA LYS A 28 3.98 -9.86 18.19
C LYS A 28 4.69 -8.53 18.50
N ASN A 29 4.10 -7.38 18.13
CA ASN A 29 4.70 -6.05 18.24
C ASN A 29 6.15 -6.01 17.73
N LEU A 30 6.41 -6.69 16.60
CA LEU A 30 7.71 -6.63 15.96
C LEU A 30 8.00 -5.17 15.59
N ASN A 31 9.26 -4.75 15.69
CA ASN A 31 9.68 -3.42 15.27
C ASN A 31 9.60 -3.32 13.73
N ILE A 32 8.47 -2.87 13.23
CA ILE A 32 8.23 -2.65 11.79
C ILE A 32 8.26 -1.15 11.55
N THR A 33 9.28 -0.68 10.86
CA THR A 33 9.43 0.73 10.52
C THR A 33 8.66 1.09 9.25
N TYR A 34 8.29 2.36 9.10
CA TYR A 34 7.70 2.88 7.87
C TYR A 34 8.55 2.55 6.63
N LEU A 35 9.87 2.71 6.72
CA LEU A 35 10.80 2.44 5.61
C LEU A 35 10.72 0.98 5.13
N MET A 36 10.57 0.02 6.06
CA MET A 36 10.41 -1.40 5.70
C MET A 36 9.13 -1.63 4.90
N VAL A 37 8.01 -1.02 5.32
CA VAL A 37 6.72 -1.17 4.65
C VAL A 37 6.71 -0.44 3.31
N LYS A 38 7.29 0.77 3.24
CA LYS A 38 7.50 1.52 2.00
C LYS A 38 8.25 0.69 0.97
N ASN A 39 9.39 0.11 1.37
CA ASN A 39 10.18 -0.75 0.49
C ASN A 39 9.38 -1.97 0.04
N LEU A 40 8.63 -2.61 0.95
CA LEU A 40 7.79 -3.76 0.60
C LEU A 40 6.72 -3.39 -0.43
N VAL A 41 6.02 -2.26 -0.27
CA VAL A 41 4.97 -1.81 -1.19
C VAL A 41 5.54 -1.54 -2.58
N LEU A 42 6.74 -0.93 -2.67
CA LEU A 42 7.44 -0.67 -3.92
C LEU A 42 7.84 -1.97 -4.62
N TYR A 43 8.40 -2.94 -3.89
CA TYR A 43 8.73 -4.26 -4.44
C TYR A 43 7.51 -4.99 -4.97
N LEU A 44 6.39 -4.95 -4.23
CA LEU A 44 5.13 -5.56 -4.67
C LEU A 44 4.59 -4.88 -5.92
N MET A 45 4.65 -3.54 -5.98
CA MET A 45 4.21 -2.77 -7.15
C MET A 45 4.98 -3.18 -8.41
N LEU A 46 6.31 -3.31 -8.34
CA LEU A 46 7.12 -3.80 -9.46
C LEU A 46 6.74 -5.23 -9.84
N ALA A 47 6.58 -6.12 -8.87
CA ALA A 47 6.26 -7.51 -9.12
C ALA A 47 4.87 -7.70 -9.76
N PHE A 48 3.85 -6.96 -9.30
CA PHE A 48 2.51 -7.00 -9.87
C PHE A 48 2.44 -6.35 -11.26
N SER A 49 3.22 -5.29 -11.49
CA SER A 49 3.21 -4.57 -12.79
C SER A 49 3.70 -5.44 -13.95
N SER A 50 4.55 -6.45 -13.68
CA SER A 50 4.96 -7.45 -14.69
C SER A 50 3.78 -8.24 -15.30
N LYS A 51 2.61 -8.25 -14.66
CA LYS A 51 1.42 -9.03 -15.06
C LYS A 51 0.37 -8.22 -15.84
N LYS A 52 0.76 -7.17 -16.57
CA LYS A 52 -0.05 -6.33 -17.49
C LYS A 52 -1.10 -5.38 -16.86
N LYS A 53 -1.60 -5.62 -15.63
CA LYS A 53 -2.53 -4.69 -14.94
C LYS A 53 -1.82 -3.92 -13.82
N GLU A 54 -1.60 -2.62 -14.05
CA GLU A 54 -1.05 -1.71 -13.05
C GLU A 54 -2.13 -1.30 -12.04
N LYS A 55 -2.03 -1.83 -10.83
CA LYS A 55 -2.93 -1.54 -9.70
C LYS A 55 -2.17 -0.79 -8.62
N ILE A 56 -2.88 0.04 -7.86
CA ILE A 56 -2.35 0.62 -6.62
C ILE A 56 -2.09 -0.53 -5.66
N ILE A 57 -0.94 -0.52 -4.98
CA ILE A 57 -0.65 -1.50 -3.92
C ILE A 57 -0.87 -0.82 -2.58
N VAL A 58 -1.58 -1.46 -1.68
CA VAL A 58 -1.83 -0.97 -0.31
C VAL A 58 -1.45 -2.05 0.69
N ILE A 59 -0.68 -1.71 1.71
CA ILE A 59 -0.43 -2.55 2.87
C ILE A 59 -1.13 -1.89 4.06
N ILE A 60 -2.05 -2.63 4.67
CA ILE A 60 -2.69 -2.28 5.93
C ILE A 60 -1.96 -3.06 7.01
N LEU A 61 -1.29 -2.36 7.91
CA LEU A 61 -0.53 -2.92 9.01
C LEU A 61 -1.21 -2.56 10.33
N THR A 62 -1.81 -3.56 10.97
CA THR A 62 -2.51 -3.37 12.25
C THR A 62 -1.60 -3.71 13.42
N PHE A 63 -1.37 -2.74 14.30
CA PHE A 63 -0.77 -2.88 15.62
C PHE A 63 -1.86 -2.95 16.69
N GLN A 64 -1.49 -3.11 17.96
CA GLN A 64 -2.45 -3.14 19.07
C GLN A 64 -3.21 -1.83 19.25
N ILE A 65 -2.53 -0.69 19.09
CA ILE A 65 -3.09 0.65 19.39
C ILE A 65 -3.38 1.49 18.14
N LYS A 66 -2.92 1.04 16.97
CA LYS A 66 -3.03 1.81 15.72
C LYS A 66 -2.99 0.94 14.48
N THR A 67 -3.52 1.48 13.39
CA THR A 67 -3.36 0.91 12.05
C THR A 67 -2.58 1.89 11.19
N ILE A 68 -1.54 1.37 10.54
CA ILE A 68 -0.74 2.09 9.56
C ILE A 68 -1.12 1.58 8.17
N ILE A 69 -1.44 2.50 7.26
CA ILE A 69 -1.73 2.20 5.86
C ILE A 69 -0.63 2.83 5.02
N VAL A 70 0.05 2.01 4.23
CA VAL A 70 1.06 2.47 3.27
C VAL A 70 0.65 2.02 1.89
N GLY A 71 0.66 2.92 0.91
CA GLY A 71 0.32 2.56 -0.45
C GLY A 71 1.21 3.19 -1.50
N CYS A 72 1.20 2.58 -2.69
CA CYS A 72 1.94 3.05 -3.85
C CYS A 72 1.11 2.99 -5.13
N PHE A 73 1.10 4.11 -5.86
CA PHE A 73 0.55 4.24 -7.20
C PHE A 73 1.59 3.77 -8.23
N PRO A 74 1.20 2.99 -9.25
CA PRO A 74 2.13 2.55 -10.27
C PRO A 74 2.56 3.70 -11.19
N LYS A 75 3.82 3.69 -11.64
CA LYS A 75 4.48 4.82 -12.32
C LYS A 75 4.08 5.00 -13.79
N LEU A 76 3.80 3.92 -14.54
CA LEU A 76 3.90 3.95 -16.02
C LEU A 76 2.54 4.04 -16.77
N LYS A 77 1.44 3.52 -16.23
CA LYS A 77 0.12 3.48 -16.89
C LYS A 77 -1.05 4.01 -16.06
N PHE A 78 -0.90 4.21 -14.75
CA PHE A 78 -1.91 4.98 -13.98
C PHE A 78 -2.06 6.42 -14.51
N LEU A 79 -1.05 6.91 -15.26
CA LEU A 79 -1.04 8.18 -15.97
C LEU A 79 -2.14 8.31 -17.03
N LYS A 80 -2.71 7.22 -17.58
CA LYS A 80 -3.80 7.34 -18.56
C LYS A 80 -5.08 7.95 -17.97
N ASN A 81 -5.20 8.04 -16.64
CA ASN A 81 -6.34 8.67 -15.98
C ASN A 81 -5.90 9.59 -14.83
N LEU A 82 -5.14 10.64 -15.16
CA LEU A 82 -4.65 11.66 -14.21
C LEU A 82 -5.74 12.21 -13.30
N LYS A 83 -6.94 12.49 -13.84
CA LYS A 83 -8.09 12.98 -13.07
C LYS A 83 -8.49 12.01 -11.96
N LYS A 84 -8.49 10.70 -12.25
CA LYS A 84 -8.83 9.68 -11.26
C LYS A 84 -7.77 9.56 -10.17
N LYS A 85 -6.49 9.56 -10.56
CA LYS A 85 -5.36 9.57 -9.60
C LYS A 85 -5.47 10.76 -8.65
N GLN A 86 -5.73 11.94 -9.20
CA GLN A 86 -5.85 13.17 -8.44
C GLN A 86 -7.02 13.11 -7.45
N LYS A 87 -8.20 12.65 -7.89
CA LYS A 87 -9.35 12.43 -6.98
C LYS A 87 -9.04 11.49 -5.82
N ILE A 88 -8.37 10.37 -6.09
CA ILE A 88 -7.97 9.42 -5.03
C ILE A 88 -6.99 10.08 -4.06
N LYS A 89 -6.01 10.83 -4.57
CA LYS A 89 -5.07 11.58 -3.72
C LYS A 89 -5.79 12.59 -2.83
N GLU A 90 -6.71 13.37 -3.38
CA GLU A 90 -7.51 14.33 -2.62
C GLU A 90 -8.32 13.65 -1.53
N SER A 91 -8.96 12.51 -1.82
CA SER A 91 -9.65 11.70 -0.81
C SER A 91 -8.71 11.20 0.29
N LEU A 92 -7.51 10.74 -0.07
CA LEU A 92 -6.51 10.28 0.89
C LEU A 92 -6.01 11.43 1.77
N VAL A 93 -5.73 12.61 1.20
CA VAL A 93 -5.33 13.79 1.96
C VAL A 93 -6.42 14.21 2.94
N LYS A 94 -7.71 14.18 2.54
CA LYS A 94 -8.84 14.45 3.44
C LYS A 94 -8.93 13.45 4.59
N LEU A 95 -8.47 12.22 4.39
CA LEU A 95 -8.39 11.19 5.43
C LEU A 95 -7.14 11.34 6.33
N GLY A 96 -6.26 12.32 6.07
CA GLY A 96 -5.03 12.55 6.83
C GLY A 96 -3.79 11.86 6.25
N ALA A 97 -3.83 11.41 4.99
CA ALA A 97 -2.68 10.74 4.39
C ALA A 97 -1.56 11.74 4.06
N PHE A 98 -0.34 11.38 4.45
CA PHE A 98 0.89 12.05 4.07
C PHE A 98 1.49 11.42 2.81
N PHE A 99 2.00 12.25 1.90
CA PHE A 99 2.65 11.80 0.67
C PHE A 99 4.15 12.10 0.74
N ASP A 100 4.94 11.04 0.74
CA ASP A 100 6.41 11.09 0.77
C ASP A 100 6.98 11.41 -0.62
N ASP A 101 6.29 10.93 -1.67
CA ASP A 101 6.57 11.29 -3.05
C ASP A 101 5.29 11.32 -3.89
N GLN A 102 5.39 11.55 -5.20
CA GLN A 102 4.22 11.62 -6.08
C GLN A 102 3.39 10.33 -6.17
N ASN A 103 3.93 9.20 -5.71
CA ASN A 103 3.38 7.87 -5.88
C ASN A 103 3.25 7.09 -4.58
N THR A 104 3.86 7.52 -3.48
CA THR A 104 3.81 6.78 -2.21
C THR A 104 3.10 7.60 -1.14
N PHE A 105 2.21 6.96 -0.39
CA PHE A 105 1.49 7.60 0.70
C PHE A 105 1.52 6.75 1.97
N PHE A 106 1.32 7.42 3.09
CA PHE A 106 1.23 6.89 4.43
C PHE A 106 0.01 7.49 5.13
N LEU A 107 -0.72 6.69 5.89
CA LEU A 107 -1.83 7.13 6.72
C LEU A 107 -1.78 6.37 8.04
N GLU A 108 -1.87 7.10 9.16
CA GLU A 108 -1.96 6.52 10.50
C GLU A 108 -3.37 6.74 11.04
N ILE A 109 -3.99 5.66 11.51
CA ILE A 109 -5.32 5.65 12.11
C ILE A 109 -5.16 5.10 13.52
N GLU A 110 -5.44 5.92 14.53
CA GLU A 110 -5.52 5.46 15.90
C GLU A 110 -6.66 4.45 16.04
N SER A 111 -6.44 3.37 16.79
CA SER A 111 -7.53 2.44 17.08
C SER A 111 -8.40 3.10 18.15
N SER A 112 -9.62 3.47 17.81
CA SER A 112 -10.61 3.90 18.79
C SER A 112 -10.83 2.75 19.77
N SER A 113 -10.35 2.96 20.99
CA SER A 113 -10.70 2.19 22.19
C SER A 113 -12.21 2.16 22.40
#